data_AF-A0A0B1RW81-F1
#
_entry.id   AF-A0A0B1RW81-F1
#
_cell.length_a   1.000
_cell.length_b   1.000
_cell.length_c   1.000
_cell.angle_alpha   90.00
_cell.angle_beta   90.00
_cell.angle_gamma   90.00
#
_symmetry.space_group_name_H-M   'P 1'
#
loop_
_entity.id
_entity.type
_entity.pdbx_description
1 polymer ?
#
loop_
_entity_poly.entity_id
_entity_poly.type
_entity_poly.pdbx_seq_one_letter_code
_entity_poly.pdbx_strand_id
1 'polypeptide(L)'
;MFADIQRQALNFRMNEPICSLGWFSPGQVFVLDEYCARYMVRGCYRHVTLLSNLLDKADQGQLIDPTLIHYSFAFCASHVHGNRPDGVGTVTLEEKEKFQEIKERLRVLLEKQITNFRYCFPFGRPEGALKGTLSLLERVLMKDVVSPVPPEEVRAVIRKCLEDAALVNYTRICNEAKIERECEVLELLLFPTYVTKIFAK
;
A
#
# COMPACT_ATOMS: atom_id res chain seq x y z
N MET A 1 -3.17 -15.30 20.02
CA MET A 1 -2.17 -16.39 19.96
C MET A 1 -1.50 -16.50 18.59
N PHE A 2 -2.16 -16.96 17.50
CA PHE A 2 -1.49 -17.06 16.19
C PHE A 2 -0.94 -15.71 15.69
N ALA A 3 -1.75 -14.65 15.76
CA ALA A 3 -1.33 -13.31 15.35
C ALA A 3 -0.08 -12.83 16.09
N ASP A 4 0.07 -13.19 17.37
CA ASP A 4 1.22 -12.82 18.19
C ASP A 4 2.47 -13.60 17.78
N ILE A 5 2.33 -14.90 17.50
CA ILE A 5 3.41 -15.74 16.97
C ILE A 5 3.88 -15.20 15.61
N GLN A 6 2.95 -14.91 14.70
CA GLN A 6 3.25 -14.33 13.39
C GLN A 6 3.95 -12.98 13.53
N ARG A 7 3.48 -12.11 14.43
CA ARG A 7 4.08 -10.80 14.71
C ARG A 7 5.51 -10.95 15.24
N GLN A 8 5.74 -11.85 16.18
CA GLN A 8 7.08 -12.11 16.72
C GLN A 8 8.03 -12.67 15.66
N ALA A 9 7.55 -13.61 14.84
CA ALA A 9 8.33 -14.15 13.72
C ALA A 9 8.73 -13.05 12.72
N LEU A 10 7.82 -12.13 12.42
CA LEU A 10 8.10 -11.00 11.52
C LEU A 10 9.10 -10.04 12.16
N ASN A 11 8.91 -9.70 13.44
CA ASN A 11 9.83 -8.84 14.17
C ASN A 11 11.25 -9.41 14.19
N PHE A 12 11.40 -10.70 14.48
CA PHE A 12 12.69 -11.38 14.43
C PHE A 12 13.31 -11.27 13.03
N ARG A 13 12.52 -11.57 11.99
CA ARG A 13 12.95 -11.57 10.59
C ARG A 13 13.36 -10.20 10.07
N MET A 14 12.73 -9.12 10.54
CA MET A 14 13.06 -7.74 10.19
C MET A 14 14.31 -7.22 10.90
N ASN A 15 14.71 -7.86 12.01
CA ASN A 15 15.90 -7.51 12.77
C ASN A 15 17.13 -8.33 12.36
N GLU A 16 16.98 -9.31 11.46
CA GLU A 16 18.11 -10.07 10.95
C GLU A 16 19.01 -9.19 10.06
N PRO A 17 20.33 -9.47 10.01
CA PRO A 17 21.28 -8.74 9.18
C PRO A 17 21.02 -8.94 7.67
N ILE A 18 20.15 -9.88 7.31
CA ILE A 18 19.72 -10.13 5.93
C ILE A 18 18.49 -9.28 5.65
N CYS A 19 18.52 -8.52 4.55
CA CYS A 19 17.38 -7.73 4.10
C CYS A 19 16.22 -8.66 3.67
N SER A 20 15.30 -8.92 4.59
CA SER A 20 14.18 -9.83 4.39
C SER A 20 13.00 -9.18 3.67
N LEU A 21 12.91 -7.84 3.72
CA LEU A 21 11.81 -7.06 3.12
C LEU A 21 10.41 -7.54 3.55
N GLY A 22 10.30 -8.15 4.74
CA GLY A 22 9.07 -8.73 5.27
C GLY A 22 8.82 -10.19 4.89
N TRP A 23 9.63 -10.80 4.03
CA TRP A 23 9.51 -12.22 3.69
C TRP A 23 10.00 -13.13 4.83
N PHE A 24 9.12 -14.03 5.25
CA PHE A 24 9.48 -15.13 6.15
C PHE A 24 10.49 -16.07 5.49
N SER A 25 11.37 -16.66 6.30
CA SER A 25 12.24 -17.73 5.82
C SER A 25 11.42 -19.00 5.53
N PRO A 26 11.91 -19.92 4.67
CA PRO A 26 11.21 -21.18 4.40
C PRO A 26 10.89 -21.97 5.68
N GLY A 27 11.78 -21.95 6.68
CA GLY A 27 11.53 -22.58 7.98
C GLY A 27 10.43 -21.90 8.79
N GLN A 28 10.38 -20.56 8.78
CA GLN A 28 9.30 -19.82 9.45
C GLN A 28 7.95 -20.08 8.77
N VAL A 29 7.91 -20.09 7.44
CA VAL A 29 6.69 -20.41 6.67
C VAL A 29 6.19 -21.80 7.03
N PHE A 30 7.08 -22.80 7.01
CA PHE A 30 6.75 -24.18 7.36
C PHE A 30 6.15 -24.29 8.77
N VAL A 31 6.76 -23.68 9.78
CA VAL A 31 6.26 -23.72 11.16
C VAL A 31 4.90 -23.03 11.31
N LEU A 32 4.73 -21.87 10.64
CA LEU A 32 3.46 -21.15 10.66
C LEU A 32 2.36 -21.95 9.95
N ASP A 33 2.66 -22.59 8.82
CA ASP A 33 1.73 -23.44 8.09
C ASP A 33 1.30 -24.66 8.90
N GLU A 34 2.24 -25.35 9.55
CA GLU A 34 1.96 -26.47 10.46
C GLU A 34 1.07 -26.05 11.63
N TYR A 35 1.33 -24.90 12.24
CA TYR A 35 0.46 -24.35 13.28
C TYR A 35 -0.95 -24.10 12.72
N CYS A 36 -1.05 -23.49 11.54
CA CYS A 36 -2.34 -23.18 10.93
C CYS A 36 -3.15 -24.43 10.62
N ALA A 37 -2.50 -25.50 10.13
CA ALA A 37 -3.12 -26.78 9.85
C ALA A 37 -3.63 -27.46 11.14
N ARG A 38 -2.86 -27.42 12.23
CA ARG A 38 -3.21 -28.07 13.50
C ARG A 38 -4.35 -27.37 14.24
N TYR A 39 -4.37 -26.03 14.22
CA TYR A 39 -5.34 -25.23 14.96
C TYR A 39 -6.45 -24.64 14.07
N MET A 40 -6.55 -25.08 12.81
CA MET A 40 -7.57 -24.64 11.84
C MET A 40 -7.62 -23.12 11.69
N VAL A 41 -6.45 -22.49 11.63
CA VAL A 41 -6.35 -21.03 11.44
C VAL A 41 -6.71 -20.71 10.00
N ARG A 42 -7.78 -19.91 9.82
CA ARG A 42 -8.30 -19.52 8.50
C ARG A 42 -7.29 -18.70 7.72
N GLY A 43 -7.20 -18.96 6.41
CA GLY A 43 -6.31 -18.23 5.49
C GLY A 43 -6.49 -16.72 5.54
N CYS A 44 -7.75 -16.25 5.51
CA CYS A 44 -8.05 -14.82 5.51
C CYS A 44 -7.50 -14.14 6.78
N TYR A 45 -7.74 -14.74 7.96
CA TYR A 45 -7.15 -14.26 9.22
C TYR A 45 -5.63 -14.10 9.13
N ARG A 46 -4.93 -15.12 8.62
CA ARG A 46 -3.47 -15.11 8.51
C ARG A 46 -2.95 -13.94 7.67
N HIS A 47 -3.61 -13.64 6.55
CA HIS A 47 -3.21 -12.57 5.64
C HIS A 47 -3.64 -11.19 6.12
N VAL A 48 -4.81 -11.07 6.76
CA VAL A 48 -5.26 -9.82 7.39
C VAL A 48 -4.31 -9.42 8.51
N THR A 49 -3.94 -10.35 9.40
CA THR A 49 -2.99 -10.05 10.48
C THR A 49 -1.58 -9.77 9.94
N LEU A 50 -1.16 -10.48 8.89
CA LEU A 50 0.12 -10.22 8.24
C LEU A 50 0.17 -8.82 7.63
N LEU A 51 -0.85 -8.42 6.87
CA LEU A 51 -0.95 -7.09 6.28
C LEU A 51 -0.89 -6.00 7.35
N SER A 52 -1.63 -6.16 8.44
CA SER A 52 -1.59 -5.21 9.57
C SER A 52 -0.16 -5.05 10.09
N ASN A 53 0.52 -6.16 10.37
CA ASN A 53 1.90 -6.10 10.88
C ASN A 53 2.89 -5.53 9.84
N LEU A 54 2.71 -5.81 8.55
CA LEU A 54 3.56 -5.25 7.48
C LEU A 54 3.36 -3.74 7.34
N LEU A 55 2.12 -3.24 7.45
CA LEU A 55 1.83 -1.81 7.45
C LEU A 55 2.45 -1.13 8.68
N ASP A 56 2.36 -1.75 9.86
CA ASP A 56 3.00 -1.21 11.06
C ASP A 56 4.53 -1.07 10.88
N LYS A 57 5.17 -2.00 10.16
CA LYS A 57 6.60 -1.90 9.82
C LYS A 57 6.89 -0.83 8.77
N ALA A 58 6.03 -0.71 7.76
CA ALA A 58 6.15 0.35 6.76
C ALA A 58 5.99 1.74 7.41
N ASP A 59 5.07 1.90 8.37
CA ASP A 59 4.85 3.12 9.14
C ASP A 59 6.08 3.47 10.01
N GLN A 60 6.81 2.46 10.51
CA GLN A 60 8.10 2.60 11.20
C GLN A 60 9.27 2.96 10.26
N GLY A 61 9.03 3.11 8.95
CA GLY A 61 10.05 3.41 7.96
C GLY A 61 10.89 2.20 7.54
N GLN A 62 10.49 0.97 7.91
CA GLN A 62 11.16 -0.23 7.39
C GLN A 62 10.74 -0.48 5.94
N LEU A 63 11.70 -0.90 5.13
CA LEU A 63 11.42 -1.26 3.74
C LEU A 63 10.73 -2.63 3.67
N ILE A 64 9.53 -2.65 3.12
CA ILE A 64 8.74 -3.86 2.89
C ILE A 64 8.63 -4.09 1.39
N ASP A 65 8.72 -5.35 0.96
CA ASP A 65 8.52 -5.73 -0.43
C ASP A 65 7.06 -5.45 -0.85
N PRO A 66 6.83 -4.58 -1.83
CA PRO A 66 5.49 -4.31 -2.34
C PRO A 66 4.77 -5.58 -2.81
N THR A 67 5.49 -6.54 -3.42
CA THR A 67 4.92 -7.79 -3.93
C THR A 67 4.27 -8.62 -2.82
N LEU A 68 4.83 -8.59 -1.61
CA LEU A 68 4.26 -9.29 -0.45
C LEU A 68 2.93 -8.68 0.01
N ILE A 69 2.86 -7.34 0.03
CA ILE A 69 1.62 -6.60 0.34
C ILE A 69 0.58 -6.88 -0.74
N HIS A 70 0.97 -6.80 -2.01
CA HIS A 70 0.10 -7.12 -3.16
C HIS A 70 -0.52 -8.51 -3.05
N TYR A 71 0.31 -9.53 -2.79
CA TYR A 71 -0.14 -10.91 -2.68
C TYR A 71 -1.13 -11.09 -1.52
N SER A 72 -0.78 -10.60 -0.34
CA SER A 72 -1.62 -10.72 0.84
C SER A 72 -2.93 -9.95 0.69
N PHE A 73 -2.90 -8.76 0.08
CA PHE A 73 -4.10 -7.98 -0.20
C PHE A 73 -5.03 -8.70 -1.19
N ALA A 74 -4.48 -9.21 -2.30
CA ALA A 74 -5.26 -9.97 -3.29
C ALA A 74 -5.89 -11.23 -2.67
N PHE A 75 -5.16 -11.91 -1.79
CA PHE A 75 -5.69 -13.06 -1.06
C PHE A 75 -6.88 -12.66 -0.19
N CYS A 76 -6.76 -11.63 0.64
CA CYS A 76 -7.87 -11.15 1.48
C CYS A 76 -9.06 -10.67 0.65
N ALA A 77 -8.82 -9.87 -0.39
CA ALA A 77 -9.86 -9.34 -1.27
C ALA A 77 -10.64 -10.46 -1.97
N SER A 78 -9.98 -11.52 -2.44
CA SER A 78 -10.65 -12.66 -3.07
C SER A 78 -11.57 -13.42 -2.11
N HIS A 79 -11.23 -13.49 -0.82
CA HIS A 79 -12.06 -14.13 0.20
C HIS A 79 -13.22 -13.26 0.63
N VAL A 80 -12.97 -11.96 0.84
CA VAL A 80 -13.99 -11.00 1.31
C VAL A 80 -15.03 -10.72 0.24
N HIS A 81 -14.62 -10.61 -1.03
CA HIS A 81 -15.51 -10.30 -2.14
C HIS A 81 -16.02 -11.54 -2.91
N GLY A 82 -15.63 -12.76 -2.51
CA GLY A 82 -16.23 -14.01 -3.01
C GLY A 82 -15.76 -14.47 -4.40
N ASN A 83 -14.56 -14.11 -4.85
CA ASN A 83 -14.07 -14.39 -6.21
C ASN A 83 -13.26 -15.69 -6.34
N ARG A 84 -13.67 -16.76 -5.65
CA ARG A 84 -13.01 -18.08 -5.74
C ARG A 84 -13.73 -18.98 -6.74
N PRO A 85 -13.02 -19.65 -7.66
CA PRO A 85 -13.61 -20.69 -8.53
C PRO A 85 -14.23 -21.85 -7.71
N ASP A 86 -13.80 -22.03 -6.47
CA ASP A 86 -14.24 -23.11 -5.56
C ASP A 86 -15.50 -22.77 -4.72
N GLY A 87 -16.13 -21.61 -4.96
CA GLY A 87 -17.53 -21.34 -4.57
C GLY A 87 -17.85 -21.04 -3.09
N VAL A 88 -16.95 -21.27 -2.12
CA VAL A 88 -17.21 -20.91 -0.70
C VAL A 88 -15.97 -20.37 -0.01
N GLY A 89 -15.96 -19.06 0.28
CA GLY A 89 -15.02 -18.44 1.21
C GLY A 89 -15.74 -18.10 2.51
N THR A 90 -15.43 -18.78 3.60
CA THR A 90 -15.95 -18.42 4.92
C THR A 90 -15.07 -17.33 5.54
N VAL A 91 -15.52 -16.08 5.44
CA VAL A 91 -14.91 -14.94 6.13
C VAL A 91 -15.83 -14.50 7.26
N THR A 92 -15.27 -14.35 8.45
CA THR A 92 -16.01 -13.84 9.62
C THR A 92 -16.22 -12.33 9.52
N LEU A 93 -17.22 -11.81 10.24
CA LEU A 93 -17.46 -10.36 10.28
C LEU A 93 -16.23 -9.60 10.78
N GLU A 94 -15.58 -10.10 11.84
CA GLU A 94 -14.36 -9.50 12.40
C GLU A 94 -13.21 -9.42 11.37
N GLU A 95 -13.03 -10.45 10.54
CA GLU A 95 -12.01 -10.45 9.49
C GLU A 95 -12.34 -9.44 8.39
N LYS A 96 -13.63 -9.31 8.04
CA LYS A 96 -14.10 -8.33 7.07
C LYS A 96 -13.89 -6.91 7.55
N GLU A 97 -14.23 -6.61 8.80
CA GLU A 97 -14.03 -5.29 9.42
C GLU A 97 -12.55 -4.93 9.50
N LYS A 98 -11.71 -5.84 10.01
CA LYS A 98 -10.25 -5.65 10.05
C LYS A 98 -9.66 -5.45 8.65
N PHE A 99 -10.16 -6.18 7.65
CA PHE A 99 -9.71 -5.99 6.28
C PHE A 99 -10.06 -4.59 5.75
N GLN A 100 -11.26 -4.06 6.04
CA GLN A 100 -11.62 -2.70 5.62
C GLN A 100 -10.75 -1.64 6.32
N GLU A 101 -10.45 -1.80 7.60
CA GLU A 101 -9.52 -0.92 8.32
C GLU A 101 -8.13 -0.92 7.67
N ILE A 102 -7.57 -2.11 7.42
CA ILE A 102 -6.27 -2.28 6.78
C ILE A 102 -6.27 -1.75 5.35
N LYS A 103 -7.37 -1.93 4.62
CA LYS A 103 -7.55 -1.43 3.26
C LYS A 103 -7.44 0.09 3.23
N GLU A 104 -8.09 0.79 4.16
CA GLU A 104 -7.99 2.26 4.24
C GLU A 104 -6.59 2.70 4.66
N ARG A 105 -5.96 2.02 5.63
CA ARG A 105 -4.56 2.30 6.00
C ARG A 105 -3.60 2.12 4.81
N LEU A 106 -3.76 1.03 4.05
CA LEU A 106 -2.96 0.75 2.86
C LEU A 106 -3.20 1.81 1.79
N ARG A 107 -4.44 2.28 1.59
CA ARG A 107 -4.74 3.36 0.66
C ARG A 107 -3.96 4.63 0.99
N VAL A 108 -3.98 5.07 2.25
CA VAL A 108 -3.25 6.26 2.71
C VAL A 108 -1.74 6.09 2.50
N LEU A 109 -1.20 4.90 2.79
CA LEU A 109 0.21 4.61 2.56
C LEU A 109 0.58 4.71 1.07
N LEU A 110 -0.25 4.18 0.18
CA LEU A 110 -0.02 4.23 -1.27
C LEU A 110 -0.13 5.65 -1.81
N GLU A 111 -1.14 6.42 -1.39
CA GLU A 111 -1.26 7.85 -1.73
C GLU A 111 0.01 8.61 -1.30
N LYS A 112 0.49 8.39 -0.07
CA LYS A 112 1.75 8.99 0.43
C LYS A 112 2.98 8.59 -0.40
N GLN A 113 3.08 7.32 -0.81
CA GLN A 113 4.17 6.85 -1.67
C GLN A 113 4.14 7.49 -3.06
N ILE A 114 2.96 7.71 -3.63
CA ILE A 114 2.77 8.38 -4.92
C ILE A 114 3.08 9.87 -4.81
N THR A 115 2.62 10.56 -3.77
CA THR A 115 2.96 11.97 -3.50
C THR A 115 4.48 12.15 -3.36
N ASN A 116 5.17 11.18 -2.77
CA ASN A 116 6.63 11.19 -2.59
C ASN A 116 7.37 10.36 -3.65
N PHE A 117 6.85 10.28 -4.88
CA PHE A 117 7.37 9.36 -5.90
C PHE A 117 8.88 9.52 -6.18
N ARG A 118 9.44 10.73 -6.06
CA ARG A 118 10.88 10.98 -6.27
C ARG A 118 11.77 10.30 -5.22
N TYR A 119 11.28 10.19 -3.98
CA TYR A 119 12.00 9.57 -2.87
C TYR A 119 11.67 8.08 -2.75
N CYS A 120 10.42 7.70 -2.99
CA CYS A 120 9.96 6.31 -2.90
C CYS A 120 10.33 5.47 -4.14
N PHE A 121 10.50 6.09 -5.31
CA PHE A 121 10.86 5.42 -6.57
C PHE A 121 12.04 6.13 -7.27
N PRO A 122 13.24 6.11 -6.67
CA PRO A 122 14.41 6.76 -7.28
C PRO A 122 14.70 6.12 -8.66
N PHE A 123 14.62 6.93 -9.71
CA PHE A 123 14.88 6.55 -11.10
C PHE A 123 14.11 5.32 -11.61
N GLY A 124 12.93 5.04 -11.05
CA GLY A 124 12.12 3.89 -11.43
C GLY A 124 12.74 2.54 -11.06
N ARG A 125 13.66 2.52 -10.08
CA ARG A 125 14.27 1.30 -9.55
C ARG A 125 13.68 0.95 -8.18
N PRO A 126 13.26 -0.31 -7.95
CA PRO A 126 13.28 -1.43 -8.90
C PRO A 126 12.27 -1.26 -10.05
N GLU A 127 12.60 -1.82 -11.21
CA GLU A 127 11.82 -1.68 -12.44
C GLU A 127 10.36 -2.10 -12.22
N GLY A 128 9.42 -1.20 -12.53
CA GLY A 128 8.00 -1.47 -12.35
C GLY A 128 7.45 -1.28 -10.93
N ALA A 129 8.24 -0.81 -9.95
CA ALA A 129 7.75 -0.57 -8.59
C ALA A 129 6.61 0.47 -8.52
N LEU A 130 6.72 1.57 -9.28
CA LEU A 130 5.65 2.56 -9.39
C LEU A 130 4.40 1.97 -10.07
N LYS A 131 4.60 1.17 -11.13
CA LYS A 131 3.51 0.48 -11.84
C LYS A 131 2.78 -0.50 -10.93
N GLY A 132 3.52 -1.26 -10.12
CA GLY A 132 2.97 -2.13 -9.08
C GLY A 132 2.15 -1.32 -8.08
N THR A 133 2.72 -0.26 -7.52
CA THR A 133 2.04 0.62 -6.55
C THR A 133 0.72 1.19 -7.10
N LEU A 134 0.72 1.65 -8.35
CA LEU A 134 -0.50 2.12 -9.03
C LEU A 134 -1.52 0.99 -9.22
N SER A 135 -1.07 -0.20 -9.63
CA SER A 135 -1.92 -1.38 -9.77
C SER A 135 -2.49 -1.85 -8.41
N LEU A 136 -1.76 -1.68 -7.31
CA LEU A 136 -2.30 -1.94 -5.97
C LEU A 136 -3.36 -0.92 -5.60
N LEU A 137 -3.08 0.36 -5.85
CA LEU A 137 -4.02 1.45 -5.56
C LEU A 137 -5.34 1.25 -6.30
N GLU A 138 -5.29 0.89 -7.58
CA GLU A 138 -6.49 0.54 -8.37
C GLU A 138 -7.31 -0.55 -7.67
N ARG A 139 -6.68 -1.63 -7.22
CA ARG A 139 -7.35 -2.73 -6.52
C ARG A 139 -7.85 -2.35 -5.12
N VAL A 140 -7.13 -1.48 -4.41
CA VAL A 140 -7.53 -0.96 -3.10
C VAL A 140 -8.74 -0.04 -3.24
N LEU A 141 -8.87 0.71 -4.33
CA LEU A 141 -10.03 1.56 -4.59
C LEU A 141 -11.28 0.76 -5.00
N MET A 142 -11.15 -0.50 -5.43
CA MET A 142 -12.30 -1.34 -5.80
C MET A 142 -13.23 -1.54 -4.59
N LYS A 143 -14.50 -1.17 -4.75
CA LYS A 143 -15.53 -1.36 -3.73
C LYS A 143 -15.93 -2.84 -3.62
N ASP A 144 -16.16 -3.47 -4.76
CA ASP A 144 -16.50 -4.90 -4.90
C ASP A 144 -15.99 -5.47 -6.23
N VAL A 145 -16.03 -6.79 -6.39
CA VAL A 145 -15.60 -7.50 -7.62
C VAL A 145 -16.44 -7.11 -8.84
N VAL A 146 -17.70 -6.71 -8.63
CA VAL A 146 -18.67 -6.46 -9.71
C VAL A 146 -18.66 -5.00 -10.18
N SER A 147 -18.05 -4.09 -9.41
CA SER A 147 -17.98 -2.68 -9.71
C SER A 147 -16.52 -2.26 -9.83
N PRO A 148 -15.87 -2.51 -10.99
CA PRO A 148 -14.56 -1.96 -11.25
C PRO A 148 -14.61 -0.44 -11.06
N VAL A 149 -13.60 0.09 -10.38
CA VAL A 149 -13.48 1.53 -10.15
C VAL A 149 -13.47 2.20 -11.52
N PRO A 150 -14.31 3.23 -11.74
CA PRO A 150 -14.21 4.03 -12.95
C PRO A 150 -12.77 4.51 -13.12
N PRO A 151 -12.17 4.38 -14.31
CA PRO A 151 -10.80 4.83 -14.53
C PRO A 151 -10.62 6.32 -14.18
N GLU A 152 -11.70 7.09 -14.23
CA GLU A 152 -11.73 8.49 -13.80
C GLU A 152 -11.54 8.70 -12.30
N GLU A 153 -12.03 7.82 -11.43
CA GLU A 153 -11.81 7.91 -9.99
C GLU A 153 -10.34 7.64 -9.64
N VAL A 154 -9.75 6.61 -10.25
CA VAL A 154 -8.31 6.30 -10.09
C VAL A 154 -7.47 7.48 -10.59
N ARG A 155 -7.78 8.00 -11.78
CA ARG A 155 -7.11 9.18 -12.34
C ARG A 155 -7.27 10.41 -11.46
N ALA A 156 -8.43 10.61 -10.84
CA ALA A 156 -8.66 11.74 -9.93
C ALA A 156 -7.77 11.65 -8.68
N VAL A 157 -7.65 10.46 -8.07
CA VAL A 157 -6.76 10.24 -6.93
C VAL A 157 -5.30 10.47 -7.33
N ILE A 158 -4.88 9.94 -8.49
CA ILE A 158 -3.51 10.14 -8.99
C ILE A 158 -3.24 11.63 -9.27
N ARG A 159 -4.17 12.35 -9.92
CA ARG A 159 -4.06 13.80 -10.16
C ARG A 159 -3.83 14.56 -8.86
N LYS A 160 -4.67 14.30 -7.86
CA LYS A 160 -4.54 14.91 -6.53
C LYS A 160 -3.18 14.60 -5.90
N CYS A 161 -2.75 13.34 -5.92
CA CYS A 161 -1.44 12.96 -5.36
C CYS A 161 -0.27 13.67 -6.07
N LEU A 162 -0.37 13.89 -7.39
CA LEU A 162 0.64 14.60 -8.18
C LEU A 162 0.62 16.11 -7.96
N GLU A 163 -0.57 16.71 -7.78
CA GLU A 163 -0.73 18.11 -7.37
C GLU A 163 -0.09 18.34 -5.99
N ASP A 164 -0.39 17.47 -5.02
CA ASP A 164 0.21 17.50 -3.69
C ASP A 164 1.73 17.29 -3.78
N ALA A 165 2.20 16.40 -4.67
CA ALA A 165 3.63 16.18 -4.90
C ALA A 165 4.31 17.44 -5.44
N ALA A 166 3.65 18.13 -6.37
CA ALA A 166 4.15 19.39 -6.92
C ALA A 166 4.25 20.42 -5.79
N LEU A 167 3.19 20.61 -5.00
CA LEU A 167 3.17 21.54 -3.87
C LEU A 167 4.32 21.28 -2.90
N VAL A 168 4.46 20.04 -2.41
CA VAL A 168 5.55 19.66 -1.47
C VAL A 168 6.93 19.93 -2.07
N ASN A 169 7.14 19.62 -3.36
CA ASN A 169 8.41 19.87 -4.03
C ASN A 169 8.69 21.38 -4.18
N TYR A 170 7.69 22.17 -4.56
CA TYR A 170 7.84 23.62 -4.69
C TYR A 170 8.14 24.28 -3.35
N THR A 171 7.36 23.96 -2.30
CA THR A 171 7.61 24.48 -0.94
C THR A 171 9.01 24.12 -0.46
N ARG A 172 9.49 22.90 -0.72
CA ARG A 172 10.84 22.48 -0.36
C ARG A 172 11.92 23.30 -1.07
N ILE A 173 11.79 23.50 -2.38
CA ILE A 173 12.72 24.30 -3.18
C ILE A 173 12.72 25.76 -2.72
N CYS A 174 11.54 26.35 -2.47
CA CYS A 174 11.42 27.73 -1.98
C CYS A 174 12.12 27.92 -0.62
N ASN A 175 11.94 26.96 0.29
CA ASN A 175 12.59 26.96 1.60
C ASN A 175 14.11 26.78 1.51
N GLU A 176 14.59 25.86 0.67
CA GLU A 176 16.03 25.63 0.43
C GLU A 176 16.69 26.85 -0.24
N ALA A 177 15.96 27.56 -1.11
CA ALA A 177 16.43 28.76 -1.79
C ALA A 177 16.32 30.05 -0.95
N LYS A 178 15.78 30.00 0.28
CA LYS A 178 15.50 31.17 1.14
C LYS A 178 14.68 32.28 0.44
N ILE A 179 13.80 31.91 -0.48
CA ILE A 179 12.96 32.87 -1.22
C ILE A 179 11.72 33.16 -0.37
N GLU A 180 11.82 34.10 0.57
CA GLU A 180 10.71 34.47 1.49
C GLU A 180 9.64 35.36 0.83
N ARG A 181 9.79 35.80 -0.43
CA ARG A 181 8.96 36.91 -0.98
C ARG A 181 8.21 36.67 -2.30
N GLU A 182 8.24 35.48 -2.90
CA GLU A 182 7.51 35.22 -4.16
C GLU A 182 6.39 34.17 -4.04
N CYS A 183 6.20 33.54 -2.86
CA CYS A 183 5.23 32.44 -2.71
C CYS A 183 3.76 32.88 -2.78
N GLU A 184 3.39 34.04 -2.26
CA GLU A 184 1.96 34.46 -2.23
C GLU A 184 1.37 34.77 -3.62
N VAL A 185 2.20 35.16 -4.59
CA VAL A 185 1.73 35.57 -5.93
C VAL A 185 1.62 34.37 -6.88
N LEU A 186 2.40 33.30 -6.65
CA LEU A 186 2.45 32.12 -7.52
C LEU A 186 1.41 31.06 -7.14
N GLU A 187 1.01 30.97 -5.87
CA GLU A 187 -0.09 30.09 -5.43
C GLU A 187 -1.41 30.40 -6.15
N LEU A 188 -1.67 31.68 -6.46
CA LEU A 188 -2.89 32.12 -7.15
C LEU A 188 -2.83 32.02 -8.69
N LEU A 189 -1.65 32.03 -9.30
CA LEU A 189 -1.50 32.16 -10.76
C LEU A 189 -1.11 30.85 -11.49
N LEU A 190 -0.43 29.91 -10.84
CA LEU A 190 0.11 28.71 -11.50
C LEU A 190 -0.69 27.42 -11.28
N PHE A 191 -1.50 27.34 -10.21
CA PHE A 191 -2.25 26.13 -9.90
C PHE A 191 -3.25 25.72 -11.00
N PRO A 192 -4.02 26.63 -11.63
CA PRO A 192 -4.93 26.23 -12.71
C PRO A 192 -4.24 25.96 -14.06
N THR A 193 -3.08 26.56 -14.32
CA THR A 193 -2.47 26.65 -15.65
C THR A 193 -1.41 25.59 -15.95
N TYR A 194 -0.72 25.05 -14.94
CA TYR A 194 0.27 23.98 -15.16
C TYR A 194 -0.36 22.58 -15.21
N VAL A 195 -1.43 22.33 -14.44
CA VAL A 195 -2.15 21.05 -14.46
C VAL A 195 -2.86 20.84 -15.81
N THR A 196 -3.43 21.89 -16.40
CA THR A 196 -4.07 21.83 -17.72
C THR A 196 -3.08 21.56 -18.86
N LYS A 197 -1.83 22.01 -18.77
CA LYS A 197 -0.82 21.77 -19.82
C LYS A 197 -0.24 20.36 -19.81
N ILE A 198 -0.24 19.65 -18.68
CA ILE A 198 0.22 18.27 -18.60
C ILE A 198 -0.82 17.29 -19.17
N PHE A 199 -2.11 17.63 -19.16
CA PHE A 199 -3.20 16.80 -19.70
C PHE A 199 -3.63 17.15 -21.14
N ALA A 200 -2.99 18.13 -21.80
CA ALA A 200 -3.33 18.57 -23.16
C ALA A 200 -2.45 17.96 -24.27
N LYS A 201 -1.72 16.87 -24.01
CA LYS A 201 -0.98 16.11 -25.03
C LYS A 201 -1.18 14.62 -24.89
#